data_AF-A0A7H4PDA1-F1
#
_entry.id   AF-A0A7H4PDA1-F1
#
_cell.length_a   1.000
_cell.length_b   1.000
_cell.length_c   1.000
_cell.angle_alpha   90.00
_cell.angle_beta   90.00
_cell.angle_gamma   90.00
#
_symmetry.space_group_name_H-M   'P 1'
#
loop_
_entity.id
_entity.type
_entity.pdbx_description
1 polymer ?
#
loop_
_entity_poly.entity_id
_entity_poly.type
_entity_poly.pdbx_seq_one_letter_code
_entity_poly.pdbx_strand_id
1 'polypeptide(L)'
;MNAGECVVLHGHSGSGKSTLLRSLYANYLPDSGHIHIRHGDEWVDLVTATPRKVLEVRKTTIGWVSQFLRVIPRISALRRGDAATARAGHPARRERRESRPPANAAERT
;
A
#
# COMPACT_ATOMS: atom_id res chain seq x y z
N MET A 1 -8.56 1.54 -16.08
CA MET A 1 -8.32 2.28 -14.82
C MET A 1 -7.58 3.53 -15.19
N ASN A 2 -8.14 4.68 -14.84
CA ASN A 2 -7.53 5.98 -15.09
C ASN A 2 -6.81 6.49 -13.85
N ALA A 3 -5.85 7.39 -14.04
CA ALA A 3 -5.13 8.00 -12.93
C ALA A 3 -6.12 8.77 -12.02
N GLY A 4 -5.98 8.58 -10.70
CA GLY A 4 -6.83 9.22 -9.70
C GLY A 4 -8.17 8.52 -9.43
N GLU A 5 -8.48 7.44 -10.14
CA GLU A 5 -9.71 6.68 -9.86
C GLU A 5 -9.60 5.85 -8.58
N CYS A 6 -10.66 5.88 -7.77
CA CYS A 6 -10.87 4.93 -6.69
C CYS A 6 -11.81 3.83 -7.18
N VAL A 7 -11.26 2.63 -7.38
CA VAL A 7 -12.01 1.48 -7.89
C VAL A 7 -12.30 0.50 -6.76
N VAL A 8 -13.54 0.06 -6.64
CA VAL A 8 -13.98 -0.93 -5.65
C VAL A 8 -14.24 -2.27 -6.33
N LEU A 9 -13.66 -3.34 -5.78
CA LEU A 9 -13.92 -4.71 -6.20
C LEU A 9 -14.90 -5.38 -5.22
N HIS A 10 -16.14 -5.57 -5.64
CA HIS A 10 -17.21 -6.16 -4.82
C HIS A 10 -17.56 -7.59 -5.24
N GLY A 11 -18.05 -8.40 -4.29
CA GLY A 11 -18.51 -9.77 -4.53
C GLY A 11 -18.48 -10.66 -3.29
N HIS A 12 -19.14 -11.81 -3.32
CA HIS A 12 -19.23 -12.78 -2.21
C HIS A 12 -17.87 -13.32 -1.75
N SER A 13 -17.77 -13.84 -0.52
CA SER A 13 -16.56 -14.56 -0.09
C SER A 13 -16.24 -15.72 -1.04
N GLY A 14 -14.95 -15.96 -1.31
CA GLY A 14 -14.53 -16.99 -2.26
C GLY A 14 -14.57 -16.59 -3.75
N SER A 15 -15.13 -15.43 -4.11
CA SER A 15 -15.21 -14.98 -5.53
C SER A 15 -13.86 -14.57 -6.17
N GLY A 16 -12.72 -14.90 -5.54
CA GLY A 16 -11.39 -14.62 -6.10
C GLY A 16 -10.85 -13.19 -5.91
N LYS A 17 -11.55 -12.28 -5.21
CA LYS A 17 -11.10 -10.88 -5.03
C LYS A 17 -9.67 -10.77 -4.49
N SER A 18 -9.38 -11.49 -3.41
CA SER A 18 -8.05 -11.46 -2.79
C SER A 18 -6.99 -12.16 -3.65
N THR A 19 -7.39 -13.09 -4.53
CA THR A 19 -6.51 -13.72 -5.52
C THR A 19 -6.17 -12.72 -6.62
N LEU A 20 -7.16 -11.99 -7.14
CA LEU A 20 -6.95 -10.94 -8.13
C LEU A 20 -6.04 -9.83 -7.58
N LEU A 21 -6.32 -9.30 -6.39
CA LEU A 21 -5.48 -8.26 -5.77
C LEU A 21 -4.04 -8.74 -5.53
N ARG A 22 -3.85 -10.00 -5.13
CA ARG A 22 -2.50 -10.59 -5.00
C ARG A 22 -1.82 -10.77 -6.35
N SER A 23 -2.55 -11.05 -7.42
CA SER A 23 -1.99 -11.15 -8.77
C SER A 23 -1.59 -9.77 -9.31
N LEU A 24 -2.41 -8.75 -9.08
CA LEU A 24 -2.08 -7.34 -9.42
C LEU A 24 -0.84 -6.83 -8.67
N TYR A 25 -0.64 -7.28 -7.43
CA TYR A 25 0.58 -7.00 -6.68
C TYR A 25 1.75 -7.92 -7.06
N ALA A 26 1.58 -8.86 -8.00
CA ALA A 26 2.55 -9.90 -8.43
C ALA A 26 2.96 -10.90 -7.33
N ASN A 27 2.14 -11.10 -6.30
CA ASN A 27 2.36 -12.17 -5.31
C ASN A 27 2.05 -13.54 -5.91
N TYR A 28 1.05 -13.60 -6.77
CA TYR A 28 0.69 -14.79 -7.53
C TYR A 28 0.90 -14.50 -9.02
N LEU A 29 1.47 -15.46 -9.72
CA LEU A 29 1.53 -15.43 -11.17
C LEU A 29 0.17 -15.92 -11.68
N PRO A 30 -0.57 -15.14 -12.47
CA PRO A 30 -1.78 -15.63 -13.10
C PRO A 30 -1.44 -16.74 -14.11
N ASP A 31 -2.35 -17.68 -14.31
CA ASP A 31 -2.15 -18.78 -15.25
C ASP A 31 -2.08 -18.30 -16.72
N SER A 32 -2.73 -17.18 -17.02
CA SER A 32 -2.72 -16.55 -18.35
C SER A 32 -3.04 -15.05 -18.28
N GLY A 33 -2.76 -14.34 -19.38
CA GLY A 33 -2.99 -12.90 -19.50
C GLY A 33 -1.79 -12.05 -19.10
N HIS A 34 -2.01 -10.75 -19.01
CA HIS A 34 -0.98 -9.74 -18.76
C HIS A 34 -1.43 -8.73 -17.72
N ILE A 35 -0.48 -8.17 -16.96
CA ILE A 35 -0.75 -7.14 -15.96
C ILE A 35 0.20 -5.97 -16.24
N HIS A 36 -0.29 -4.99 -17.01
CA HIS A 36 0.47 -3.82 -17.37
C HIS A 36 0.37 -2.72 -16.31
N ILE A 37 1.51 -2.29 -15.79
CA ILE A 37 1.63 -1.17 -14.84
C ILE A 37 2.53 -0.11 -15.43
N ARG A 38 2.10 1.15 -15.36
CA ARG A 38 2.95 2.29 -15.72
C ARG A 38 3.94 2.55 -14.58
N HIS A 39 5.23 2.38 -14.86
CA HIS A 39 6.32 2.58 -13.90
C HIS A 39 7.27 3.64 -14.46
N GLY A 40 7.26 4.85 -13.89
CA GLY A 40 7.87 6.02 -14.53
C GLY A 40 7.23 6.25 -15.91
N ASP A 41 8.06 6.36 -16.94
CA ASP A 41 7.60 6.58 -18.32
C ASP A 41 7.35 5.28 -19.11
N GLU A 42 7.66 4.11 -18.54
CA GLU A 42 7.53 2.81 -19.22
C GLU A 42 6.29 2.02 -18.75
N TRP A 43 5.80 1.14 -19.63
CA TRP A 43 4.84 0.10 -19.28
C TRP A 43 5.58 -1.19 -18.97
N VAL A 44 5.27 -1.79 -17.82
CA VAL A 44 5.85 -3.06 -17.37
C VAL A 44 4.74 -4.09 -17.28
N ASP A 45 4.89 -5.23 -17.96
CA ASP A 45 4.05 -6.39 -17.74
C ASP A 45 4.59 -7.22 -16.57
N LEU A 46 3.86 -7.26 -15.46
CA LEU A 46 4.29 -7.96 -14.24
C LEU A 46 4.33 -9.47 -14.39
N VAL A 47 3.65 -10.05 -15.39
CA VAL A 47 3.63 -11.50 -15.64
C VAL A 47 4.97 -11.98 -16.22
N THR A 48 5.57 -11.15 -17.08
CA THR A 48 6.81 -11.48 -17.81
C THR A 48 8.04 -10.75 -17.24
N ALA A 49 7.85 -9.77 -16.37
CA ALA A 49 8.93 -9.00 -15.76
C ALA A 49 9.87 -9.86 -14.90
N THR A 50 11.15 -9.49 -14.89
CA THR A 50 12.14 -10.12 -14.01
C THR A 50 11.81 -9.86 -12.53
N PRO A 51 12.19 -10.76 -11.60
CA PRO A 51 11.95 -10.56 -10.17
C PRO A 51 12.51 -9.24 -9.64
N ARG A 52 13.65 -8.78 -10.18
CA ARG A 52 14.24 -7.48 -9.82
C ARG A 52 13.35 -6.32 -10.25
N LYS A 53 12.82 -6.35 -11.48
CA LYS A 53 11.91 -5.30 -11.97
C LYS A 53 10.60 -5.30 -11.17
N VAL A 54 10.02 -6.46 -10.87
CA VAL A 54 8.83 -6.57 -10.01
C VAL A 54 9.08 -5.95 -8.62
N LEU A 55 10.25 -6.20 -8.03
CA LEU A 55 10.63 -5.61 -6.74
C LEU A 55 10.72 -4.08 -6.81
N GLU A 56 11.30 -3.53 -7.87
CA GLU A 56 11.39 -2.07 -8.06
C GLU A 56 10.01 -1.41 -8.24
N VAL A 57 9.13 -2.01 -9.04
CA VAL A 57 7.75 -1.54 -9.21
C VAL A 57 6.99 -1.53 -7.88
N ARG A 58 7.15 -2.56 -7.05
CA ARG A 58 6.53 -2.61 -5.71
C ARG A 58 7.06 -1.57 -4.73
N LYS A 59 8.33 -1.18 -4.85
CA LYS A 59 8.93 -0.21 -3.92
C LYS A 59 8.45 1.21 -4.18
N THR A 60 8.18 1.55 -5.45
CA THR A 60 8.07 2.95 -5.89
C THR A 60 6.75 3.28 -6.61
N THR A 61 6.03 2.27 -7.12
CA THR A 61 4.82 2.49 -7.91
C THR A 61 3.57 1.89 -7.28
N ILE A 62 3.66 0.71 -6.66
CA ILE A 62 2.49 0.02 -6.09
C ILE A 62 2.56 -0.03 -4.56
N GLY A 63 1.61 0.61 -3.89
CA GLY A 63 1.38 0.45 -2.46
C GLY A 63 0.51 -0.77 -2.14
N TRP A 64 0.75 -1.41 -0.99
CA TRP A 64 -0.07 -2.52 -0.50
C TRP A 64 -0.45 -2.34 0.97
N VAL A 65 -1.73 -2.51 1.28
CA VAL A 65 -2.24 -2.56 2.65
C VAL A 65 -2.92 -3.90 2.86
N SER A 66 -2.52 -4.63 3.90
CA SER A 66 -3.08 -5.94 4.19
C SER A 66 -4.42 -5.83 4.91
N GLN A 67 -5.33 -6.76 4.63
CA GLN A 67 -6.61 -6.89 5.34
C GLN A 67 -6.41 -7.12 6.85
N PHE A 68 -5.44 -7.96 7.20
CA PHE A 68 -5.02 -8.17 8.58
C PHE A 68 -3.65 -7.54 8.75
N LEU A 69 -3.56 -6.50 9.58
CA LEU A 69 -2.30 -5.81 9.80
C LEU A 69 -1.35 -6.71 10.59
N ARG A 70 -0.23 -7.10 9.98
CA ARG A 70 0.85 -7.80 10.68
C ARG A 70 1.88 -6.79 11.14
N VAL A 71 1.92 -6.57 12.45
CA VAL A 71 2.80 -5.59 13.08
C VAL A 71 3.99 -6.29 13.73
N ILE A 72 5.19 -5.74 13.52
CA ILE A 72 6.34 -6.08 14.35
C ILE A 72 6.09 -5.49 15.75
N PRO A 73 6.06 -6.31 16.82
CA PRO A 73 5.87 -5.83 18.18
C PRO A 73 6.96 -4.84 18.58
N ARG A 74 6.62 -3.87 19.43
CA ARG A 74 7.55 -2.86 19.99
C ARG A 74 8.15 -1.86 18.98
N ILE A 75 7.64 -1.78 17.75
CA ILE A 75 7.95 -0.69 16.82
C ILE A 75 6.79 0.31 16.83
N SER A 76 7.10 1.59 17.10
CA SER A 76 6.09 2.65 17.11
C SER A 76 5.44 2.82 15.74
N ALA A 77 4.16 3.23 15.74
CA ALA A 77 3.43 3.51 14.51
C ALA A 77 4.14 4.58 13.66
N LEU A 78 4.66 5.62 14.31
CA LEU A 78 5.42 6.69 13.66
C LEU A 78 6.64 6.14 12.92
N ARG A 79 7.48 5.32 13.58
CA ARG A 79 8.68 4.76 12.97
C ARG A 79 8.36 3.86 11.75
N ARG A 80 7.20 3.17 11.76
CA ARG A 80 6.73 2.43 10.57
C ARG A 80 6.23 3.36 9.47
N GLY A 81 5.52 4.41 9.84
CA GLY A 81 5.04 5.45 8.92
C GLY A 81 6.19 6.19 8.24
N ASP A 82 7.26 6.52 8.96
CA ASP A 82 8.43 7.22 8.42
C ASP A 82 9.11 6.40 7.32
N ALA A 83 9.28 5.10 7.55
CA ALA A 83 9.84 4.20 6.54
C ALA A 83 8.95 4.06 5.29
N ALA A 84 7.62 4.12 5.47
CA ALA A 84 6.68 4.10 4.34
C ALA A 84 6.67 5.42 3.57
N THR A 85 6.67 6.55 4.29
CA THR A 85 6.67 7.91 3.74
C THR A 85 7.96 8.18 2.95
N ALA A 86 9.11 7.80 3.50
CA ALA A 86 10.40 7.90 2.82
C ALA A 86 10.44 7.09 1.51
N ARG A 87 9.83 5.90 1.48
CA ARG A 87 9.73 5.07 0.26
C ARG A 87 8.81 5.65 -0.80
N ALA A 88 7.75 6.34 -0.38
CA ALA A 88 6.78 6.96 -1.28
C ALA A 88 7.27 8.28 -1.88
N GLY A 89 8.48 8.76 -1.56
CA GLY A 89 9.00 10.04 -2.03
C GLY A 89 8.19 11.26 -1.56
N HIS A 90 7.30 11.08 -0.59
CA HIS A 90 6.53 12.17 -0.01
C HIS A 90 7.38 12.82 1.09
N PRO A 91 7.53 14.15 1.13
CA PRO A 91 8.19 14.80 2.24
C PRO A 91 7.43 14.46 3.52
N ALA A 92 8.16 14.06 4.56
CA ALA A 92 7.57 13.83 5.88
C ALA A 92 6.72 15.05 6.23
N ARG A 93 5.41 14.84 6.42
CA ARG A 93 4.47 15.92 6.73
C ARG A 93 4.98 16.59 7.99
N ARG A 94 5.56 17.79 7.85
CA ARG A 94 6.16 18.58 8.92
C ARG A 94 5.17 18.55 10.09
N GLU A 95 5.58 17.93 11.18
CA GLU A 95 4.74 17.78 12.36
C GLU A 95 4.38 19.19 12.82
N ARG A 96 3.14 19.61 12.54
CA ARG A 96 2.59 20.86 13.07
C ARG A 96 2.42 20.58 14.56
N ARG A 97 3.49 20.85 15.31
CA ARG A 97 3.53 20.80 16.77
C ARG A 97 2.70 21.97 17.29
N GLU A 98 1.39 21.91 17.11
CA GLU A 98 0.44 22.84 17.71
C GLU A 98 -0.25 22.12 18.86
N SER A 99 0.27 22.41 20.07
CA SER A 99 -0.53 22.64 21.28
C SER A 99 -1.85 21.88 21.37
N ARG A 100 -1.78 20.58 21.67
CA ARG A 100 -2.91 19.91 22.32
C ARG A 100 -2.85 20.30 23.80
N PRO A 101 -3.81 21.06 24.34
CA PRO A 101 -3.84 21.34 25.78
C PRO A 101 -4.00 20.01 26.55
N PRO A 102 -3.52 19.93 27.80
CA PRO A 102 -3.72 18.74 28.62
C PRO A 102 -5.22 18.46 28.74
N ALA A 103 -5.62 17.22 28.47
CA ALA A 103 -6.96 16.75 28.76
C ALA A 103 -7.10 16.74 30.28
N ASN A 104 -7.71 17.79 30.84
CA ASN A 104 -8.01 17.85 32.25
C ASN A 104 -9.48 17.50 32.48
N ALA A 105 -9.68 16.62 33.47
CA ALA A 105 -10.76 16.62 34.45
C ALA A 105 -12.20 16.91 33.98
N ALA A 106 -12.94 15.84 33.71
CA ALA A 106 -14.35 15.58 34.06
C ALA A 106 -14.58 14.12 33.59
N GLU A 107 -15.06 13.15 34.36
CA GLU A 107 -16.17 13.16 35.31
C GLU A 107 -15.88 12.16 36.45
N ARG A 108 -15.92 12.65 37.69
CA ARG A 108 -16.40 11.89 38.84
C ARG A 108 -17.84 12.33 39.02
N THR A 109 -18.77 11.42 38.79
CA THR A 109 -20.06 11.27 39.49
C THR A 109 -20.63 9.93 39.07
#